data_AF-A0A1G0KYI5-F1
#
_entry.id   AF-A0A1G0KYI5-F1
#
_cell.length_a   1.000
_cell.length_b   1.000
_cell.length_c   1.000
_cell.angle_alpha   90.00
_cell.angle_beta   90.00
_cell.angle_gamma   90.00
#
_symmetry.space_group_name_H-M   'P 1'
#
loop_
_entity.id
_entity.type
_entity.pdbx_description
1 polymer ?
#
loop_
_entity_poly.entity_id
_entity_poly.type
_entity_poly.pdbx_seq_one_letter_code
_entity_poly.pdbx_strand_id
1 'polypeptide(L)' 'MLEYVVVSQDTPCLRVFRRRTHWQLESYSAEDTFKLESVGLEMPVQKICRRVRREVGLDVPFL' A
#
# COMPACT_ATOMS: atom_id res chain seq x y z
N MET A 1 15.41 11.25 -0.74
CA MET A 1 14.23 11.11 -1.63
C MET A 1 13.00 10.99 -0.74
N LEU A 2 11.89 11.67 -1.04
CA LEU A 2 10.70 11.67 -0.17
C LEU A 2 9.52 11.02 -0.91
N GLU A 3 8.91 10.05 -0.25
CA GLU A 3 7.89 9.17 -0.79
C GLU A 3 6.82 8.94 0.29
N TYR A 4 5.55 9.01 -0.09
CA TYR A 4 4.43 8.63 0.76
C TYR A 4 3.69 7.44 0.14
N VAL A 5 3.33 6.46 0.97
CA VAL A 5 2.50 5.33 0.58
C VAL A 5 1.19 5.41 1.35
N VAL A 6 0.08 5.44 0.62
CA VAL A 6 -1.27 5.32 1.17
C VAL A 6 -1.80 3.93 0.85
N VAL A 7 -2.18 3.19 1.89
CA VAL A 7 -2.73 1.83 1.78
C VAL A 7 -4.26 1.91 1.86
N SER A 8 -4.96 1.42 0.84
CA SER A 8 -6.42 1.28 0.90
C SER A 8 -6.81 0.14 1.84
N GLN A 9 -7.84 0.35 2.67
CA GLN A 9 -8.31 -0.65 3.65
C GLN A 9 -9.34 -1.64 3.08
N ASP A 10 -10.07 -1.22 2.05
CA ASP A 10 -11.19 -1.94 1.45
C ASP A 10 -10.81 -2.73 0.19
N THR A 11 -9.77 -2.28 -0.48
CA THR A 11 -9.30 -2.79 -1.76
C THR A 11 -7.80 -3.01 -1.71
N PRO A 12 -7.27 -4.08 -2.34
CA PRO A 12 -5.83 -4.32 -2.46
C PRO A 12 -5.22 -3.32 -3.47
N CYS A 13 -5.07 -2.08 -3.02
CA CYS A 13 -4.62 -0.95 -3.82
C CYS A 13 -3.71 -0.05 -2.98
N LEU A 14 -2.57 0.35 -3.56
CA LEU A 14 -1.66 1.33 -2.98
C LEU A 14 -1.62 2.58 -3.85
N ARG A 15 -1.43 3.72 -3.20
CA ARG A 15 -1.13 4.99 -3.86
C ARG A 15 0.21 5.51 -3.37
N VAL A 16 1.14 5.70 -4.29
CA VAL A 16 2.48 6.22 -4.00
C VAL A 16 2.57 7.64 -4.54
N PHE A 17 3.07 8.55 -3.71
CA PHE A 17 3.33 9.93 -4.08
C PHE A 17 4.82 10.22 -3.88
N ARG A 18 5.47 10.77 -4.90
CA ARG A 18 6.91 11.05 -4.86
C ARG A 18 7.20 12.51 -5.13
N ARG A 19 8.17 13.06 -4.39
CA ARG A 19 8.62 14.44 -4.64
C ARG A 19 9.17 14.63 -6.06
N ARG A 20 9.83 13.60 -6.62
CA ARG A 20 10.46 13.66 -7.96
C ARG A 20 9.45 13.72 -9.11
N THR A 21 8.22 13.26 -8.88
CA THR A 21 7.12 13.31 -9.85
C THR A 21 6.14 14.43 -9.53
N HIS A 22 6.56 15.45 -8.77
CA HIS A 22 5.69 16.53 -8.30
C HIS A 22 4.43 16.04 -7.58
N TRP A 23 4.56 14.93 -6.84
CA TRP A 23 3.45 14.31 -6.12
C TRP A 23 2.30 13.87 -7.04
N GLN A 24 2.60 13.53 -8.30
CA GLN A 24 1.64 12.83 -9.15
C GLN A 24 1.31 11.46 -8.55
N LEU A 25 0.07 11.06 -8.75
CA LEU A 25 -0.46 9.81 -8.25
C LEU A 25 0.12 8.63 -9.05
N GLU A 26 0.77 7.70 -8.34
CA GLU A 26 1.10 6.38 -8.85
C GLU A 26 0.20 5.36 -8.14
N SER A 27 -0.63 4.63 -8.89
CA SER A 27 -1.53 3.61 -8.35
C SER A 27 -1.00 2.22 -8.64
N TYR A 28 -1.04 1.36 -7.64
CA TYR A 28 -0.62 -0.04 -7.73
C TYR A 28 -1.76 -0.95 -7.27
N SER A 29 -2.15 -1.87 -8.13
CA SER A 29 -3.18 -2.88 -7.92
C SER A 29 -2.61 -4.10 -7.20
N ALA A 30 -3.48 -5.02 -6.81
CA ALA A 30 -3.11 -6.23 -6.07
C ALA A 30 -1.92 -6.96 -6.68
N GLU A 31 -1.88 -7.14 -8.00
CA GLU A 31 -0.87 -7.94 -8.70
C GLU A 31 0.43 -7.19 -8.99
N ASP A 32 0.49 -5.90 -8.66
CA ASP A 32 1.64 -5.07 -8.98
C ASP A 32 2.77 -5.24 -7.96
N THR A 33 3.99 -4.93 -8.41
CA THR A 33 5.15 -4.73 -7.55
C THR A 33 5.47 -3.25 -7.52
N PHE A 34 5.65 -2.69 -6.31
CA PHE A 34 6.01 -1.30 -6.14
C PHE A 34 7.43 -1.19 -5.55
N LYS A 35 8.09 -0.08 -5.88
CA LYS A 35 9.44 0.24 -5.42
C LYS A 35 9.44 1.56 -4.66
N LEU A 36 10.20 1.62 -3.56
CA LEU A 36 10.54 2.84 -2.83
C LEU A 36 12.05 3.03 -2.89
N GLU A 37 12.51 3.96 -3.73
CA GLU A 37 13.96 4.15 -3.95
C GLU A 37 14.62 4.84 -2.75
N SER A 38 13.85 5.56 -1.91
CA SER A 38 14.39 6.20 -0.70
C SER A 38 14.88 5.21 0.35
N VAL A 39 14.35 3.99 0.34
CA VAL A 39 14.65 2.93 1.31
C VAL A 39 15.13 1.62 0.65
N GLY A 40 15.36 1.63 -0.67
CA GLY A 40 15.83 0.45 -1.41
C GLY A 40 14.86 -0.74 -1.35
N LEU A 41 13.55 -0.46 -1.27
CA LEU A 41 12.52 -1.48 -1.10
C LEU A 41 11.86 -1.79 -2.44
N GLU A 42 11.68 -3.07 -2.74
CA GLU A 42 10.88 -3.56 -3.85
C GLU A 42 10.05 -4.74 -3.36
N MET A 43 8.72 -4.63 -3.45
CA MET A 43 7.85 -5.69 -2.96
C MET A 43 6.51 -5.74 -3.70
N PRO A 44 5.89 -6.93 -3.78
CA PRO A 44 4.54 -7.09 -4.32
C PRO A 44 3.48 -6.52 -3.36
N VAL A 45 2.42 -5.89 -3.90
CA VAL A 45 1.35 -5.23 -3.13
C VAL A 45 0.66 -6.18 -2.14
N GLN A 46 0.51 -7.46 -2.50
CA GLN A 46 -0.12 -8.47 -1.65
C GLN A 46 0.63 -8.73 -0.33
N LYS A 47 1.90 -8.29 -0.19
CA LYS A 47 2.63 -8.36 1.08
C LYS A 47 2.18 -7.30 2.08
N ILE A 48 1.64 -6.17 1.61
CA ILE A 48 1.03 -5.14 2.46
C ILE A 48 -0.44 -5.48 2.70
N CYS A 49 -1.18 -5.71 1.62
CA CYS A 49 -2.61 -5.99 1.68
C CYS A 49 -2.83 -7.49 1.95
N ARG A 50 -2.64 -7.93 3.19
CA ARG A 50 -2.97 -9.31 3.59
C ARG A 50 -4.46 -9.54 3.37
N ARG A 51 -4.82 -10.64 2.70
CA ARG A 51 -6.22 -11.10 2.66
C ARG A 51 -6.70 -11.39 4.08
N VAL A 52 -7.51 -10.50 4.61
CA VAL A 52 -8.29 -10.72 5.82
C VAL A 52 -9.43 -11.66 5.39
N ARG A 53 -9.27 -12.98 5.62
CA ARG A 53 -10.41 -13.90 5.47
C ARG A 53 -11.49 -13.40 6.42
N ARG A 54 -12.75 -13.35 5.97
CA ARG A 54 -13.90 -12.89 6.78
C ARG A 54 -14.01 -13.57 8.16
N GLU A 55 -13.35 -14.71 8.32
CA GLU A 55 -13.27 -15.53 9.54
C GLU A 55 -12.18 -15.12 10.55
N VAL A 56 -11.29 -14.17 10.24
CA VAL A 56 -10.43 -13.61 11.30
C VAL A 56 -11.22 -12.55 12.04
N GLY A 57 -11.82 -12.98 13.16
CA GLY A 57 -12.46 -12.12 14.15
C GLY A 57 -11.50 -11.03 14.62
N LEU A 58 -11.43 -9.94 13.87
CA LEU A 58 -10.94 -8.68 14.38
C LEU A 58 -12.07 -8.16 15.25
N ASP A 59 -12.12 -8.62 16.50
CA ASP A 59 -12.78 -7.89 17.58
C ASP A 59 -12.04 -6.56 17.69
N VAL A 60 -12.46 -5.58 16.91
CA VAL A 60 -12.09 -4.18 17.13
C VAL A 60 -13.08 -3.69 18.18
N PRO A 61 -12.66 -3.46 19.44
CA PRO A 61 -13.57 -2.89 20.41
C PRO A 61 -13.87 -1.48 19.93
N PHE A 62 -15.12 -1.28 19.50
CA PHE A 62 -15.67 0.03 19.24
C PHE A 62 -15.59 0.85 20.53
N LEU A 63 -14.89 1.98 20.49
CA LEU A 63 -15.04 3.06 21.46
C LEU A 63 -16.28 3.89 21.11
#